data_AF-A0A966DU13-F1
#
_entry.id   AF-A0A966DU13-F1
#
_cell.length_a   1.000
_cell.length_b   1.000
_cell.length_c   1.000
_cell.angle_alpha   90.00
_cell.angle_beta   90.00
_cell.angle_gamma   90.00
#
_symmetry.space_group_name_H-M   'P 1'
#
loop_
_entity.id
_entity.type
_entity.pdbx_description
1 polymer ?
#
loop_
_entity_poly.entity_id
_entity_poly.type
_entity_poly.pdbx_seq_one_letter_code
_entity_poly.pdbx_strand_id
1 'polypeptide(L)'
;MFTEEFFIDVELMQGLTRLQVEEVTAEAQAVLQILLFTIDFYNGKGFTTLTLQLVNGKWYDRDSRFTDGEYYMLYGDGNLNLNYESPLSQDDINRIGAAIANYMIVKLVAQMSLFVPVFPDPKFN
;
A
#
# COMPACT_ATOMS: atom_id res chain seq x y z
N MET A 1 16.26 6.56 -7.56
CA MET A 1 14.95 7.18 -7.31
C MET A 1 14.64 6.88 -5.85
N PHE A 2 14.33 7.88 -5.02
CA PHE A 2 14.03 7.63 -3.61
C PHE A 2 12.60 7.10 -3.53
N THR A 3 12.42 5.89 -3.03
CA THR A 3 11.11 5.38 -2.62
C THR A 3 10.68 6.15 -1.37
N GLU A 4 9.45 6.66 -1.37
CA GLU A 4 8.94 7.40 -0.22
C GLU A 4 8.35 6.40 0.79
N GLU A 5 8.98 6.33 1.96
CA GLU A 5 8.47 5.56 3.09
C GLU A 5 7.55 6.43 3.98
N PHE A 6 6.55 5.79 4.57
CA PHE A 6 5.66 6.40 5.56
C PHE A 6 5.17 5.37 6.57
N PHE A 7 4.56 5.84 7.66
CA PHE A 7 4.02 4.98 8.70
C PHE A 7 2.51 5.16 8.81
N ILE A 8 1.81 4.06 9.01
CA ILE A 8 0.37 4.03 9.34
C ILE A 8 0.15 3.21 10.60
N ASP A 9 -0.86 3.59 11.37
CA ASP A 9 -1.33 2.84 12.53
C ASP A 9 -2.70 2.24 12.20
N VAL A 10 -2.84 0.92 12.34
CA VAL A 10 -4.05 0.18 11.97
C VAL A 10 -4.43 -0.80 13.09
N GLU A 11 -5.71 -0.86 13.43
CA GLU A 11 -6.25 -1.87 14.35
C GLU A 11 -6.44 -3.19 13.60
N LEU A 12 -5.51 -4.14 13.81
CA LEU A 12 -5.57 -5.49 13.27
C LEU A 12 -6.14 -6.45 14.33
N MET A 13 -6.38 -7.73 13.98
CA MET A 13 -6.83 -8.72 14.96
C MET A 13 -5.91 -8.87 16.19
N GLN A 14 -4.63 -8.60 16.03
CA GLN A 14 -3.63 -8.63 17.10
C GLN A 14 -3.55 -7.34 17.93
N GLY A 15 -4.37 -6.34 17.60
CA GLY A 15 -4.41 -5.02 18.21
C GLY A 15 -3.84 -3.91 17.31
N LEU A 16 -3.71 -2.72 17.90
CA LEU A 16 -3.09 -1.57 17.25
C LEU A 16 -1.66 -1.90 16.79
N THR A 17 -1.47 -1.90 15.47
CA THR A 17 -0.21 -2.26 14.82
C THR A 17 0.29 -1.07 14.00
N ARG A 18 1.54 -0.70 14.20
CA ARG A 18 2.24 0.26 13.33
C ARG A 18 2.84 -0.49 12.15
N LEU A 19 2.58 -0.02 10.94
CA LEU A 19 3.15 -0.54 9.71
C LEU A 19 4.06 0.53 9.10
N GLN A 20 5.26 0.12 8.70
CA GLN A 20 6.07 0.89 7.75
C GLN A 20 5.60 0.52 6.36
N VAL A 21 5.35 1.52 5.52
CA VAL A 21 4.84 1.36 4.17
C VAL A 21 5.82 2.02 3.21
N GLU A 22 6.19 1.30 2.17
CA GLU A 22 7.03 1.78 1.10
C GLU A 22 6.28 1.60 -0.23
N GLU A 23 6.19 2.65 -1.03
CA GLU A 23 5.70 2.51 -2.40
C GLU A 23 6.76 1.79 -3.25
N VAL A 24 6.35 0.72 -3.96
CA VAL A 24 7.25 -0.01 -4.86
C VAL A 24 7.70 0.90 -5.99
N THR A 25 8.90 0.69 -6.56
CA THR A 25 9.42 1.61 -7.57
C THR A 25 8.49 1.76 -8.79
N ALA A 26 8.46 2.95 -9.38
CA ALA A 26 7.60 3.27 -10.52
C ALA A 26 7.82 2.32 -11.71
N GLU A 27 9.06 1.83 -11.91
CA GLU A 27 9.39 0.89 -12.96
C GLU A 27 8.68 -0.46 -12.77
N ALA A 28 8.71 -1.00 -11.54
CA ALA A 28 8.06 -2.26 -11.22
C ALA A 28 6.53 -2.15 -11.28
N GLN A 29 5.97 -1.03 -10.82
CA GLN A 29 4.54 -0.74 -10.95
C GLN A 29 4.11 -0.58 -12.42
N ALA A 30 4.90 0.10 -13.25
CA ALA A 30 4.59 0.35 -14.66
C ALA A 30 4.56 -0.94 -15.50
N VAL A 31 5.45 -1.90 -15.21
CA VAL A 31 5.45 -3.22 -15.86
C VAL A 31 4.15 -3.97 -15.61
N LEU A 32 3.63 -3.88 -14.40
CA LEU A 32 2.43 -4.60 -13.97
C LEU A 32 1.13 -3.82 -14.20
N GLN A 33 1.22 -2.51 -14.43
CA GLN A 33 0.08 -1.58 -14.50
C GLN A 33 -0.79 -1.63 -13.24
N ILE A 34 -0.17 -1.87 -12.08
CA ILE A 34 -0.83 -2.07 -10.79
C ILE A 34 -0.07 -1.28 -9.72
N LEU A 35 -0.81 -0.66 -8.80
CA LEU A 35 -0.21 0.00 -7.65
C LEU A 35 0.23 -1.03 -6.61
N LEU A 36 1.50 -0.96 -6.21
CA LEU A 36 2.12 -1.89 -5.28
C LEU A 36 2.75 -1.16 -4.09
N PHE A 37 2.55 -1.71 -2.90
CA PHE A 37 3.11 -1.19 -1.65
C PHE A 37 3.72 -2.33 -0.84
N THR A 38 4.94 -2.15 -0.39
CA THR A 38 5.55 -3.05 0.59
C THR A 38 5.15 -2.58 1.98
N ILE A 39 4.76 -3.51 2.85
CA ILE A 39 4.46 -3.24 4.25
C ILE A 39 5.33 -4.09 5.15
N ASP A 40 5.90 -3.47 6.18
CA ASP A 40 6.64 -4.13 7.24
C ASP A 40 5.93 -3.94 8.58
N PHE A 41 5.70 -5.04 9.29
CA PHE A 41 5.02 -5.01 10.59
C PHE A 41 5.42 -6.19 11.48
N TYR A 42 5.17 -6.06 12.79
CA TYR A 42 5.36 -7.13 13.75
C TYR A 42 4.04 -7.88 13.98
N ASN A 43 4.01 -9.18 13.74
CA ASN A 43 2.79 -10.01 13.84
C ASN A 43 2.62 -10.73 15.20
N GLY A 44 3.34 -10.29 16.22
CA GLY A 44 3.38 -10.95 17.54
C GLY A 44 4.42 -12.06 17.66
N LYS A 45 4.88 -12.66 16.54
CA LYS A 45 5.93 -13.70 16.51
C LYS A 45 7.23 -13.22 15.88
N GLY A 46 7.16 -12.28 14.94
CA GLY A 46 8.31 -11.77 14.22
C GLY A 46 7.94 -10.60 13.31
N PHE A 47 8.98 -9.99 12.74
CA PHE A 47 8.81 -9.01 11.66
C PHE A 47 8.43 -9.73 10.37
N THR A 48 7.43 -9.20 9.70
CA THR A 48 6.85 -9.73 8.47
C THR A 48 6.81 -8.61 7.45
N THR A 49 7.26 -8.93 6.25
CA THR A 49 7.19 -8.07 5.06
C THR A 49 6.17 -8.67 4.10
N LEU A 50 5.25 -7.84 3.59
CA LEU A 50 4.30 -8.24 2.55
C LEU A 50 4.25 -7.20 1.44
N THR A 51 3.90 -7.63 0.23
CA THR A 51 3.56 -6.70 -0.86
C THR A 51 2.05 -6.69 -1.04
N LEU A 52 1.42 -5.54 -0.81
CA LEU A 52 0.03 -5.31 -1.13
C LEU A 52 -0.13 -4.74 -2.53
N GLN A 53 -1.18 -5.15 -3.22
CA GLN A 53 -1.55 -4.66 -4.54
C GLN A 53 -2.98 -4.14 -4.56
N LEU A 54 -3.18 -3.01 -5.24
CA LEU A 54 -4.50 -2.44 -5.47
C LEU A 54 -4.94 -2.73 -6.90
N VAL A 55 -5.97 -3.58 -7.04
CA VAL A 55 -6.51 -3.97 -8.35
C VAL A 55 -8.01 -3.75 -8.36
N ASN A 56 -8.49 -2.94 -9.32
CA ASN A 56 -9.91 -2.63 -9.49
C ASN A 56 -10.59 -2.17 -8.17
N GLY A 57 -9.89 -1.35 -7.38
CA GLY A 57 -10.38 -0.83 -6.11
C GLY A 57 -10.38 -1.82 -4.95
N LYS A 58 -9.79 -3.02 -5.12
CA LYS A 58 -9.67 -4.04 -4.08
C LYS A 58 -8.21 -4.30 -3.74
N TRP A 59 -7.94 -4.47 -2.44
CA TRP A 59 -6.62 -4.73 -1.90
C TRP A 59 -6.37 -6.22 -1.75
N TYR A 60 -5.19 -6.65 -2.15
CA TYR A 60 -4.77 -8.04 -2.06
C TYR A 60 -3.35 -8.11 -1.57
N ASP A 61 -3.03 -9.17 -0.85
CA ASP A 61 -1.66 -9.64 -0.73
C ASP A 61 -1.26 -10.25 -2.08
N ARG A 62 -0.19 -9.70 -2.68
CA ARG A 62 0.35 -10.10 -3.97
C ARG A 62 0.60 -11.61 -4.03
N ASP A 63 1.14 -12.19 -2.96
CA ASP A 63 1.60 -13.58 -2.96
C ASP A 63 0.45 -14.58 -2.75
N SER A 64 -0.70 -14.11 -2.24
CA SER A 64 -1.90 -14.93 -2.02
C SER A 64 -2.82 -15.09 -3.25
N ARG A 65 -2.74 -14.18 -4.23
CA ARG A 65 -3.71 -14.13 -5.36
C ARG A 65 -3.32 -15.04 -6.54
N PHE A 66 -2.25 -15.83 -6.45
CA PHE A 66 -1.78 -16.65 -7.57
C PHE A 66 -2.65 -17.87 -7.91
N THR A 67 -3.80 -18.05 -7.27
CA THR A 67 -4.75 -19.13 -7.57
C THR A 67 -5.66 -18.78 -8.75
N ASP A 68 -5.52 -19.58 -9.82
CA ASP A 68 -6.50 -19.89 -10.87
C ASP A 68 -6.52 -19.16 -12.23
N GLY A 69 -5.47 -18.44 -12.65
CA GLY A 69 -5.34 -18.12 -14.09
C GLY A 69 -4.39 -17.01 -14.51
N GLU A 70 -3.82 -16.26 -13.57
CA GLU A 70 -2.95 -15.12 -13.87
C GLU A 70 -1.47 -15.52 -13.82
N TYR A 71 -1.03 -16.37 -14.77
CA TYR A 71 0.37 -16.79 -14.97
C TYR A 71 1.33 -15.63 -15.33
N TYR A 72 0.84 -14.41 -15.51
CA TYR A 72 1.57 -13.31 -16.13
C TYR A 72 2.38 -12.42 -15.16
N MET A 73 2.34 -12.64 -13.84
CA MET A 73 3.10 -11.83 -12.86
C MET A 73 4.40 -12.49 -12.39
N LEU A 74 5.08 -13.26 -13.25
CA LEU A 74 6.33 -14.00 -12.96
C LEU A 74 7.61 -13.14 -12.96
N TYR A 75 7.51 -11.84 -12.73
CA TYR A 75 8.68 -10.96 -12.57
C TYR A 75 8.87 -10.61 -11.09
N GLY A 76 9.32 -11.61 -10.34
CA GLY A 76 9.65 -11.52 -8.91
C GLY A 76 10.06 -12.90 -8.37
N ASP A 77 11.35 -13.14 -8.33
CA ASP A 77 12.07 -14.21 -7.60
C ASP A 77 11.38 -15.59 -7.46
N GLY A 78 10.99 -16.20 -8.58
CA GLY A 78 11.08 -17.65 -8.88
C GLY A 78 10.52 -18.73 -7.94
N ASN A 79 10.04 -18.42 -6.73
CA ASN A 79 9.58 -19.38 -5.73
C ASN A 79 8.08 -19.20 -5.49
N LEU A 80 7.27 -19.75 -6.40
CA LEU A 80 5.85 -19.96 -6.16
C LEU A 80 5.68 -20.94 -4.99
N ASN A 81 5.42 -20.41 -3.80
CA ASN A 81 4.95 -21.24 -2.71
C ASN A 81 3.44 -21.46 -2.89
N LEU A 82 3.08 -22.57 -3.54
CA LEU A 82 1.68 -22.97 -3.77
C LEU A 82 0.91 -23.21 -2.45
N ASN A 83 1.61 -23.32 -1.33
CA ASN A 83 1.04 -23.45 0.00
C ASN A 83 1.14 -22.14 0.80
N TYR A 84 1.36 -21.01 0.12
CA TYR A 84 1.40 -19.72 0.78
C TYR A 84 0.00 -19.36 1.30
N GLU A 85 -0.07 -19.09 2.60
CA GLU A 85 -1.22 -18.45 3.23
C GLU A 85 -0.76 -17.07 3.72
N SER A 86 -1.53 -16.04 3.37
CA SER A 86 -1.24 -14.70 3.86
C SER A 86 -1.30 -14.67 5.38
N PRO A 87 -0.32 -14.05 6.07
CA PRO A 87 -0.35 -13.92 7.51
C PRO A 87 -1.39 -12.88 7.98
N LEU A 88 -2.04 -12.18 7.05
CA LEU A 88 -3.13 -11.24 7.30
C LEU A 88 -4.44 -11.78 6.76
N SER A 89 -5.53 -11.52 7.47
CA SER A 89 -6.86 -11.78 6.92
C SER A 89 -7.18 -10.78 5.81
N GLN A 90 -8.14 -11.12 4.94
CA GLN A 90 -8.61 -10.20 3.91
C GLN A 90 -9.19 -8.90 4.52
N ASP A 91 -9.81 -8.97 5.70
CA ASP A 91 -10.32 -7.79 6.41
C ASP A 91 -9.19 -6.90 6.91
N ASP A 92 -8.10 -7.49 7.44
CA ASP A 92 -6.90 -6.75 7.83
C ASP A 92 -6.24 -6.09 6.62
N ILE A 93 -6.11 -6.80 5.50
CA ILE A 93 -5.59 -6.25 4.23
C ILE A 93 -6.44 -5.07 3.77
N ASN A 94 -7.76 -5.16 3.84
CA ASN A 94 -8.66 -4.06 3.47
C ASN A 94 -8.50 -2.84 4.39
N ARG A 95 -8.32 -3.05 5.70
CA ARG A 95 -8.06 -1.97 6.66
C ARG A 95 -6.75 -1.26 6.40
N ILE A 96 -5.69 -2.02 6.15
CA ILE A 96 -4.37 -1.49 5.79
C ILE A 96 -4.46 -0.71 4.49
N GLY A 97 -5.07 -1.28 3.46
CA GLY A 97 -5.28 -0.63 2.18
C GLY A 97 -6.08 0.67 2.28
N ALA A 98 -7.11 0.71 3.12
CA ALA A 98 -7.86 1.94 3.39
C ALA A 98 -7.00 3.01 4.08
N ALA A 99 -6.15 2.63 5.03
CA ALA A 99 -5.22 3.54 5.69
C ALA A 99 -4.16 4.09 4.73
N ILE A 100 -3.60 3.24 3.86
CA ILE A 100 -2.69 3.66 2.77
C ILE A 100 -3.40 4.65 1.85
N ALA A 101 -4.60 4.32 1.37
CA ALA A 101 -5.37 5.19 0.48
C ALA A 101 -5.65 6.56 1.12
N ASN A 102 -6.03 6.58 2.40
CA ASN A 102 -6.26 7.81 3.13
C ASN A 102 -4.98 8.66 3.26
N TYR A 103 -3.84 8.03 3.57
CA TYR A 103 -2.55 8.72 3.60
C TYR A 103 -2.22 9.36 2.24
N MET A 104 -2.38 8.60 1.15
CA MET A 104 -2.12 9.10 -0.20
C MET A 104 -3.04 10.26 -0.58
N ILE A 105 -4.33 10.20 -0.23
CA ILE A 105 -5.28 11.30 -0.43
C ILE A 105 -4.85 12.54 0.36
N VAL A 106 -4.53 12.41 1.65
CA VAL A 106 -4.08 13.53 2.48
C VAL A 106 -2.81 14.15 1.91
N LYS A 107 -1.84 13.32 1.49
CA LYS A 107 -0.59 13.77 0.87
C LYS A 107 -0.85 14.54 -0.42
N LEU A 108 -1.70 14.02 -1.29
CA LEU A 108 -2.10 14.70 -2.54
C LEU A 108 -2.79 16.03 -2.25
N VAL A 109 -3.75 16.05 -1.32
CA VAL A 109 -4.46 17.27 -0.91
C VAL A 109 -3.48 18.31 -0.36
N ALA A 110 -2.55 17.92 0.51
CA ALA A 110 -1.53 18.82 1.06
C ALA A 110 -0.65 19.40 -0.06
N GLN A 111 -0.20 18.57 -1.01
CA GLN A 111 0.59 19.02 -2.15
C GLN A 111 -0.21 19.98 -3.05
N MET A 112 -1.45 19.65 -3.40
CA MET A 112 -2.30 20.52 -4.22
C MET A 112 -2.63 21.85 -3.54
N SER A 113 -2.79 21.85 -2.21
CA SER A 113 -3.06 23.06 -1.41
C SER A 113 -1.92 24.08 -1.51
N LEU A 114 -0.68 23.65 -1.78
CA LEU A 114 0.45 24.54 -2.01
C LEU A 114 0.36 25.31 -3.34
N PHE A 115 -0.46 24.82 -4.28
CA PHE A 115 -0.65 25.42 -5.60
C PHE A 115 -1.97 26.19 -5.73
N VAL A 116 -2.81 26.21 -4.68
CA VAL A 116 -3.95 27.12 -4.62
C VAL A 116 -3.40 28.51 -4.28
N PRO A 117 -3.46 29.50 -5.18
CA PRO A 117 -3.07 30.84 -4.82
C PRO A 117 -3.97 31.29 -3.67
N VAL A 118 -3.36 31.62 -2.53
CA VAL A 118 -4.00 32.43 -1.50
C VAL A 118 -4.33 33.75 -2.20
N PHE A 119 -5.56 33.91 -2.69
CA PHE A 119 -6.00 35.15 -3.31
C PHE A 119 -5.70 36.30 -2.33
N PRO A 120 -4.80 37.24 -2.65
CA PRO A 120 -4.76 38.48 -1.92
C PRO A 120 -5.85 39.35 -2.54
N ASP A 121 -6.99 39.48 -1.88
CA ASP A 121 -7.70 40.75 -2.03
C ASP A 121 -8.31 41.21 -0.70
N PRO A 122 -7.48 41.74 0.22
CA PRO A 122 -7.99 42.64 1.24
C PRO A 122 -8.25 43.99 0.58
N LYS A 123 -9.52 44.27 0.24
CA LYS A 123 -9.98 45.66 0.11
C LYS A 123 -11.23 45.86 0.94
N PHE A 124 -11.00 46.35 2.15
CA PHE A 124 -11.96 47.19 2.85
C PHE A 124 -12.27 48.41 1.97
N ASN A 125 -13.53 48.58 1.61
CA ASN A 125 -14.15 49.88 1.33
C ASN A 125 -15.47 49.92 2.08
#